data_AF-C5S025-F1
#
_entry.id   AF-C5S025-F1
#
_cell.length_a   1.000
_cell.length_b   1.000
_cell.length_c   1.000
_cell.angle_alpha   90.00
_cell.angle_beta   90.00
_cell.angle_gamma   90.00
#
_symmetry.space_group_name_H-M   'P 1'
#
loop_
_entity.id
_entity.type
_entity.pdbx_description
1 polymer ?
#
loop_
_entity_poly.entity_id
_entity_poly.type
_entity_poly.pdbx_seq_one_letter_code
_entity_poly.pdbx_strand_id
1 'polypeptide(L)' 'MKPKPPNIKAVKFDRYKHYAEKAAEAERKGNYAEAKDHWEVAKLSAKTTANRDWAEQRAEFCKRMNKKPFRGK' A
#
# COMPACT_ATOMS: atom_id res chain seq x y z
N MET A 1 -21.01 39.34 -15.75
CA MET A 1 -20.15 38.16 -16.02
C MET A 1 -19.69 37.62 -14.66
N LYS A 2 -19.91 36.34 -14.35
CA LYS A 2 -19.59 35.76 -13.03
C LYS A 2 -18.26 34.99 -13.15
N PRO A 3 -17.23 35.24 -12.31
CA PRO A 3 -15.96 34.53 -12.41
C PRO A 3 -16.14 33.06 -12.02
N LYS A 4 -15.56 32.14 -12.80
CA LYS A 4 -15.52 30.71 -12.50
C LYS A 4 -14.69 30.49 -11.23
N PRO A 5 -15.14 29.67 -10.27
CA PRO A 5 -14.35 29.36 -9.08
C PRO A 5 -13.05 28.63 -9.46
N PRO A 6 -11.95 28.82 -8.71
CA PRO A 6 -10.72 28.09 -8.95
C PRO A 6 -10.97 26.60 -8.79
N ASN A 7 -10.49 25.82 -9.76
CA ASN A 7 -10.56 24.37 -9.78
C ASN A 7 -9.66 23.82 -8.66
N ILE A 8 -10.21 23.74 -7.45
CA ILE A 8 -9.58 23.09 -6.31
C ILE A 8 -9.54 21.61 -6.67
N LYS A 9 -8.40 21.16 -7.23
CA LYS A 9 -8.13 19.76 -7.52
C LYS A 9 -8.37 19.00 -6.22
N ALA A 10 -9.50 18.31 -6.14
CA ALA A 10 -9.87 17.50 -4.99
C ALA A 10 -8.68 16.61 -4.66
N VAL A 11 -8.10 16.81 -3.49
CA VAL A 11 -7.05 15.95 -2.95
C VAL A 11 -7.72 14.61 -2.71
N LYS A 12 -7.76 13.76 -3.74
CA LYS A 12 -8.34 12.43 -3.64
C LYS A 12 -7.51 11.70 -2.60
N PHE A 13 -8.14 11.42 -1.47
CA PHE A 13 -7.53 10.57 -0.46
C PHE A 13 -7.44 9.16 -1.03
N ASP A 14 -6.30 8.85 -1.65
CA ASP A 14 -6.01 7.53 -2.17
C ASP A 14 -5.71 6.60 -1.00
N ARG A 15 -6.77 5.96 -0.48
CA ARG A 15 -6.68 4.95 0.59
C ARG A 15 -5.61 3.91 0.28
N TYR A 16 -5.54 3.46 -0.98
CA TYR A 16 -4.47 2.60 -1.47
C TYR A 16 -3.09 3.15 -1.13
N LYS A 17 -2.81 4.41 -1.47
CA LYS A 17 -1.50 5.04 -1.21
C LYS A 17 -1.23 5.13 0.29
N HIS A 18 -2.21 5.54 1.08
CA HIS A 18 -2.07 5.62 2.53
C HIS A 18 -1.66 4.27 3.15
N TYR A 19 -2.34 3.19 2.79
CA TYR A 19 -2.02 1.85 3.30
C TYR A 19 -0.71 1.31 2.72
N ALA A 20 -0.42 1.58 1.44
CA ALA A 20 0.85 1.20 0.82
C ALA A 20 2.05 1.89 1.49
N GLU A 21 1.93 3.16 1.87
CA GLU A 21 2.98 3.89 2.59
C GLU A 21 3.20 3.31 4.00
N LYS A 22 2.11 3.02 4.73
CA LYS A 22 2.20 2.33 6.03
C LYS A 22 2.82 0.95 5.91
N ALA A 23 2.43 0.19 4.89
CA ALA A 23 2.99 -1.12 4.63
C ALA A 23 4.51 -1.04 4.36
N ALA A 24 4.93 -0.12 3.49
CA ALA A 24 6.33 0.11 3.17
C ALA A 24 7.16 0.58 4.39
N GLU A 25 6.56 1.36 5.28
CA GLU A 25 7.20 1.73 6.55
C GLU A 25 7.36 0.52 7.47
N ALA A 26 6.32 -0.32 7.61
CA ALA A 26 6.39 -1.55 8.38
C ALA A 26 7.46 -2.52 7.83
N GLU A 27 7.60 -2.62 6.50
CA GLU A 27 8.68 -3.40 5.86
C GLU A 27 10.07 -2.86 6.21
N ARG A 28 10.25 -1.53 6.20
CA ARG A 28 11.51 -0.89 6.61
C ARG A 28 11.84 -1.12 8.08
N LYS A 29 10.83 -1.24 8.94
CA LYS A 29 10.97 -1.60 10.36
C LYS A 29 11.24 -3.10 10.58
N GLY A 30 11.13 -3.93 9.54
CA GLY A 30 11.21 -5.39 9.66
C GLY A 30 9.92 -6.05 10.15
N ASN A 31 8.84 -5.28 10.29
CA ASN A 31 7.52 -5.76 10.73
C ASN A 31 6.70 -6.28 9.56
N TYR A 32 7.18 -7.37 8.94
CA TYR A 32 6.55 -7.93 7.75
C TYR A 32 5.14 -8.51 8.00
N ALA A 33 4.81 -8.88 9.24
CA ALA A 33 3.47 -9.31 9.61
C ALA A 33 2.44 -8.17 9.44
N GLU A 34 2.76 -6.99 9.98
CA GLU A 34 1.93 -5.79 9.89
C GLU A 34 1.92 -5.22 8.46
N ALA A 35 3.07 -5.26 7.79
CA ALA A 35 3.18 -4.86 6.39
C ALA A 35 2.26 -5.66 5.47
N LYS A 36 2.18 -6.98 5.67
CA LYS A 36 1.26 -7.84 4.92
C LYS A 36 -0.20 -7.39 5.10
N ASP A 37 -0.61 -7.12 6.33
CA ASP A 37 -1.98 -6.69 6.63
C ASP A 37 -2.30 -5.37 5.91
N HIS A 38 -1.40 -4.40 6.00
CA HIS A 38 -1.54 -3.14 5.28
C HIS A 38 -1.56 -3.30 3.76
N TRP A 39 -0.76 -4.20 3.18
CA TRP A 39 -0.81 -4.50 1.75
C TRP A 39 -2.13 -5.17 1.33
N GLU A 40 -2.69 -6.07 2.15
CA GLU A 40 -4.01 -6.67 1.89
C GLU A 40 -5.13 -5.61 1.96
N VAL A 41 -5.08 -4.68 2.92
CA VAL A 41 -6.04 -3.56 2.99
C VAL A 41 -5.86 -2.59 1.81
N ALA A 42 -4.61 -2.35 1.39
CA ALA A 42 -4.31 -1.56 0.20
C ALA A 42 -4.92 -2.20 -1.05
N LYS A 43 -4.78 -3.52 -1.21
CA LYS A 43 -5.37 -4.33 -2.28
C LYS A 43 -6.89 -4.17 -2.33
N LEU A 44 -7.57 -4.23 -1.20
CA LEU A 44 -9.03 -4.01 -1.12
C LEU A 44 -9.43 -2.57 -1.47
N SER A 45 -8.55 -1.61 -1.19
CA SER A 45 -8.75 -0.19 -1.48
C SER A 45 -8.31 0.21 -2.89
N ALA A 46 -7.68 -0.69 -3.64
CA ALA A 46 -7.17 -0.43 -4.97
C ALA A 46 -8.32 -0.31 -5.97
N LYS A 47 -8.35 0.81 -6.71
CA LYS A 47 -9.36 1.06 -7.76
C LYS A 47 -8.98 0.44 -9.11
N THR A 48 -7.69 0.15 -9.30
CA THR A 48 -7.15 -0.41 -10.54
C THR A 48 -6.59 -1.80 -10.29
N THR A 49 -6.70 -2.66 -11.30
CA THR A 49 -6.18 -4.03 -11.25
C THR A 49 -4.67 -4.05 -11.04
N ALA A 50 -3.93 -3.10 -11.65
CA ALA A 50 -2.49 -2.96 -11.47
C ALA A 50 -2.09 -2.69 -10.01
N ASN A 51 -2.79 -1.78 -9.33
CA ASN A 51 -2.51 -1.49 -7.91
C ASN A 51 -2.88 -2.67 -7.02
N ARG A 52 -3.93 -3.41 -7.39
CA ARG A 52 -4.39 -4.59 -6.67
C ARG A 52 -3.37 -5.74 -6.78
N ASP A 53 -2.86 -5.97 -7.97
CA ASP A 53 -1.81 -6.96 -8.26
C ASP A 53 -0.50 -6.61 -7.55
N TRP A 54 -0.08 -5.34 -7.63
CA TRP A 54 1.08 -4.86 -6.89
C TRP A 54 0.99 -5.11 -5.38
N ALA A 55 -0.16 -4.77 -4.78
CA ALA A 55 -0.38 -4.98 -3.37
C ALA A 55 -0.42 -6.47 -3.00
N GLU A 56 -0.99 -7.32 -3.85
CA GLU A 56 -0.98 -8.77 -3.66
C GLU A 56 0.44 -9.35 -3.69
N GLN A 57 1.26 -8.99 -4.69
CA GLN A 57 2.65 -9.42 -4.78
C GLN A 57 3.47 -8.97 -3.55
N ARG A 58 3.24 -7.75 -3.06
CA ARG A 58 3.92 -7.25 -1.86
C ARG A 58 3.44 -7.90 -0.58
N ALA A 59 2.15 -8.20 -0.44
CA ALA A 59 1.63 -8.97 0.69
C ALA A 59 2.26 -10.37 0.75
N GLU A 60 2.35 -11.05 -0.40
CA GLU A 60 3.01 -12.36 -0.50
C GLU A 60 4.51 -12.27 -0.20
N PHE A 61 5.20 -11.22 -0.67
CA PHE A 61 6.60 -10.96 -0.31
C PHE A 61 6.77 -10.79 1.21
N CYS A 62 5.95 -9.94 1.84
CA CYS A 62 5.98 -9.72 3.29
C CYS A 62 5.71 -11.02 4.04
N LYS A 63 4.73 -11.80 3.61
CA LYS A 63 4.40 -13.12 4.18
C LYS A 63 5.59 -14.08 4.09
N ARG A 64 6.33 -14.08 2.97
CA ARG A 64 7.53 -14.90 2.77
C ARG A 64 8.68 -14.43 3.67
N MET A 65 8.92 -13.12 3.74
CA MET A 65 9.90 -12.51 4.64
C MET A 65 9.60 -12.81 6.12
N ASN A 66 8.34 -12.80 6.51
CA ASN A 66 7.92 -13.15 7.86
C ASN A 66 8.13 -14.65 8.17
N LYS A 67 7.76 -15.55 7.25
CA LYS A 67 7.89 -17.01 7.46
C LYS A 67 9.33 -17.52 7.39
N LYS A 68 10.17 -16.85 6.60
CA LYS A 68 11.55 -17.26 6.35
C LYS A 68 12.35 -15.98 6.09
N PRO A 69 12.66 -15.19 7.14
CA PRO A 69 13.69 -14.16 7.00
C PRO A 69 14.90 -14.93 6.48
N PHE A 70 15.48 -14.50 5.36
CA PHE A 70 16.59 -15.21 4.73
C PHE A 70 17.59 -15.59 5.81
N ARG A 71 17.60 -16.88 6.21
CA ARG A 71 18.63 -17.44 7.09
C ARG A 71 19.87 -17.53 6.20
N GLY A 72 20.50 -16.38 6.00
CA GLY A 72 21.88 -16.28 5.55
C GLY A 72 22.71 -17.02 6.59
N LYS A 73 23.32 -18.10 6.12
CA LYS A 73 24.26 -18.92 6.88
C LYS A 73 25.59 -18.19 6.98
#